data_AF-A0A085VFM9-F1
#
_entry.id   AF-A0A085VFM9-F1
#
_cell.length_a   1.000
_cell.length_b   1.000
_cell.length_c   1.000
_cell.angle_alpha   90.00
_cell.angle_beta   90.00
_cell.angle_gamma   90.00
#
_symmetry.space_group_name_H-M   'P 1'
#
loop_
_entity.id
_entity.type
_entity.pdbx_description
1 polymer ?
#
loop_
_entity_poly.entity_id
_entity_poly.type
_entity_poly.pdbx_seq_one_letter_code
_entity_poly.pdbx_strand_id
1 'polypeptide(L)' 'KPHVLRYWEQEFPQLNPVKRRGNRRYYQRQDVLMIRQIRSLLYEQGFTIGGARQRMSGDEAREDTTQYKQLIRQ' A
#
# COMPACT_ATOMS: atom_id res chain seq x y z
N LYS A 1 -18.03 -4.35 1.22
CA LYS A 1 -17.24 -4.89 2.36
C LYS A 1 -16.89 -3.75 3.31
N PRO A 2 -17.16 -3.83 4.62
CA PRO A 2 -17.09 -2.67 5.51
C PRO A 2 -15.67 -2.15 5.80
N HIS A 3 -14.59 -2.89 5.47
CA HIS A 3 -13.22 -2.53 5.86
C HIS A 3 -12.16 -2.90 4.81
N VAL A 4 -12.20 -2.30 3.61
CA VAL A 4 -11.22 -2.56 2.53
C VAL A 4 -9.79 -2.30 2.99
N LEU A 5 -9.53 -1.17 3.67
CA LEU A 5 -8.17 -0.84 4.10
C LEU A 5 -7.59 -1.83 5.12
N ARG A 6 -8.41 -2.33 6.05
CA ARG A 6 -7.96 -3.37 6.99
C ARG A 6 -7.60 -4.65 6.29
N TYR A 7 -8.36 -5.02 5.26
CA TYR A 7 -8.04 -6.18 4.44
C TYR A 7 -6.73 -5.95 3.70
N TRP A 8 -6.50 -4.77 3.12
CA TRP A 8 -5.22 -4.45 2.48
C TRP A 8 -4.04 -4.42 3.45
N GLU A 9 -4.19 -3.92 4.68
CA GLU A 9 -3.15 -4.01 5.72
C GLU A 9 -2.70 -5.47 5.98
N GLN A 10 -3.60 -6.45 5.85
CA GLN A 10 -3.28 -7.87 6.04
C GLN A 10 -2.57 -8.47 4.83
N GLU A 11 -2.96 -8.04 3.63
CA GLU A 11 -2.46 -8.59 2.37
C GLU A 11 -1.16 -7.92 1.90
N PHE A 12 -0.87 -6.70 2.35
CA PHE A 12 0.30 -5.90 1.99
C PHE A 12 1.05 -5.48 3.26
N PRO A 13 2.02 -6.26 3.76
CA PRO A 13 2.75 -5.97 5.00
C PRO A 13 3.47 -4.61 5.02
N GLN A 14 3.80 -4.08 3.85
CA GLN A 14 4.38 -2.75 3.66
C GLN A 14 3.40 -1.61 4.01
N LEU A 15 2.09 -1.85 3.97
CA LEU A 15 1.05 -0.91 4.40
C LEU A 15 0.80 -1.08 5.90
N ASN A 16 1.59 -0.38 6.72
CA ASN A 16 1.57 -0.55 8.17
C ASN A 16 1.27 0.78 8.90
N PRO A 17 -0.02 1.20 8.97
CA PRO A 17 -0.40 2.44 9.63
C PRO A 17 -0.13 2.39 11.14
N VAL A 18 0.20 3.54 11.72
CA VAL A 18 0.49 3.64 13.16
C VAL A 18 -0.80 3.39 13.96
N LYS A 19 -0.75 2.39 14.84
CA LYS A 19 -1.85 2.08 15.76
C LYS A 19 -1.73 2.94 17.02
N ARG A 20 -2.81 3.63 17.38
CA ARG A 20 -2.92 4.47 18.60
C ARG A 20 -4.03 3.94 19.52
N ARG A 21 -4.22 4.60 20.68
CA ARG A 21 -5.26 4.27 21.67
C ARG A 21 -6.63 4.08 20.99
N GLY A 22 -7.37 3.07 21.42
CA GLY A 22 -8.69 2.73 20.86
C GLY A 22 -8.67 2.10 19.46
N ASN A 23 -7.58 1.42 19.06
CA ASN A 23 -7.47 0.72 17.76
C ASN A 23 -7.65 1.63 16.53
N ARG A 24 -7.38 2.93 16.70
CA ARG A 24 -7.36 3.92 15.63
C ARG A 24 -6.08 3.79 14.83
N ARG A 25 -6.21 3.80 13.50
CA ARG A 25 -5.11 3.67 12.54
C ARG A 25 -4.88 5.01 11.89
N TYR A 26 -3.64 5.48 11.94
CA TYR A 26 -3.24 6.73 11.29
C TYR A 26 -2.34 6.39 10.12
N TYR A 27 -2.80 6.77 8.93
CA TYR A 27 -2.09 6.62 7.68
C TYR A 27 -1.19 7.83 7.48
N GLN A 28 0.11 7.60 7.39
CA GLN A 28 1.09 8.60 7.05
C GLN A 28 1.12 8.80 5.54
N ARG A 29 1.86 9.83 5.09
CA ARG A 29 2.00 10.14 3.65
C ARG A 29 2.40 8.91 2.82
N GLN A 30 3.37 8.14 3.31
CA GLN A 30 3.81 6.90 2.66
C GLN A 30 2.69 5.85 2.54
N ASP A 31 1.87 5.70 3.58
CA ASP A 31 0.77 4.73 3.60
C ASP A 31 -0.33 5.15 2.61
N VAL A 32 -0.63 6.45 2.52
CA VAL A 32 -1.61 7.01 1.59
C VAL A 32 -1.18 6.78 0.15
N LEU A 33 0.08 7.06 -0.17
CA LEU A 33 0.60 6.77 -1.50
C LEU A 33 0.46 5.26 -1.77
N MET A 34 0.78 4.41 -0.79
CA MET A 34 0.78 2.95 -0.99
C MET A 34 -0.62 2.43 -1.26
N ILE A 35 -1.62 2.97 -0.57
CA ILE A 35 -3.04 2.74 -0.84
C ILE A 35 -3.41 3.14 -2.28
N ARG A 36 -2.87 4.25 -2.81
CA ARG A 36 -3.13 4.66 -4.21
C ARG A 36 -2.52 3.68 -5.20
N GLN A 37 -1.32 3.19 -4.94
CA GLN A 37 -0.67 2.17 -5.77
C GLN A 37 -1.46 0.85 -5.78
N ILE A 38 -1.83 0.35 -4.59
CA ILE A 38 -2.67 -0.85 -4.44
C ILE A 38 -3.98 -0.66 -5.21
N ARG A 39 -4.64 0.50 -5.06
CA ARG A 39 -5.89 0.80 -5.79
C ARG A 39 -5.70 0.75 -7.31
N SER A 40 -4.64 1.36 -7.84
CA SER A 40 -4.36 1.35 -9.28
C SER A 40 -4.15 -0.08 -9.80
N LEU A 41 -3.34 -0.88 -9.11
CA LEU A 41 -3.11 -2.28 -9.48
C LEU A 41 -4.41 -3.08 -9.53
N LEU A 42 -5.28 -2.92 -8.54
CA LEU A 42 -6.51 -3.73 -8.44
C LEU A 42 -7.61 -3.27 -9.38
N TYR A 43 -7.85 -1.96 -9.47
CA TYR A 43 -9.04 -1.42 -10.16
C TYR A 43 -8.76 -0.85 -11.54
N GLU A 44 -7.55 -0.35 -11.78
CA GLU A 44 -7.20 0.24 -13.08
C GLU A 44 -6.51 -0.80 -13.96
N GLN A 45 -5.64 -1.61 -13.36
CA GLN A 45 -4.86 -2.62 -14.08
C GLN A 45 -5.44 -4.04 -13.98
N GLY A 46 -6.46 -4.24 -13.14
CA GLY A 46 -7.20 -5.51 -13.05
C GLY A 46 -6.43 -6.66 -12.38
N PHE A 47 -5.37 -6.37 -11.61
CA PHE A 47 -4.67 -7.41 -10.86
C PHE A 47 -5.54 -8.00 -9.76
N THR A 48 -5.31 -9.28 -9.47
CA THR A 48 -5.80 -9.90 -8.23
C THR A 48 -4.95 -9.42 -7.04
N ILE A 49 -5.44 -9.59 -5.81
CA ILE A 49 -4.68 -9.26 -4.59
C ILE A 49 -3.32 -9.96 -4.58
N GLY A 50 -3.27 -11.25 -4.93
CA GLY A 50 -2.03 -12.00 -5.00
C GLY A 50 -1.07 -11.46 -6.08
N GLY A 51 -1.60 -11.13 -7.26
CA GLY A 51 -0.81 -10.54 -8.35
C GLY A 51 -0.25 -9.16 -8.00
N ALA A 52 -1.07 -8.29 -7.40
CA ALA A 52 -0.64 -6.99 -6.91
C ALA A 52 0.42 -7.12 -5.80
N ARG A 53 0.27 -8.08 -4.88
CA ARG A 53 1.27 -8.35 -3.84
C ARG A 53 2.60 -8.79 -4.45
N GLN A 54 2.57 -9.70 -5.43
CA GLN A 54 3.77 -10.17 -6.10
C GLN A 54 4.47 -9.03 -6.86
N ARG A 55 3.70 -8.18 -7.53
CA ARG A 55 4.17 -6.95 -8.21
C ARG A 55 4.92 -6.04 -7.25
N MET A 56 4.32 -5.76 -6.09
CA MET A 56 4.86 -4.86 -5.07
C MET A 56 5.98 -5.46 -4.21
N SER A 57 6.30 -6.75 -4.39
CA SER A 57 7.41 -7.43 -3.70
C SER A 57 8.53 -7.88 -4.65
N GLY A 58 8.30 -7.84 -5.97
CA GLY A 58 9.26 -8.24 -7.00
C GLY A 58 10.33 -7.18 -7.28
N ASP A 59 11.18 -7.41 -8.28
CA ASP A 59 12.30 -6.49 -8.60
C ASP A 59 11.84 -5.07 -8.93
N GLU A 60 10.69 -4.92 -9.57
CA GLU A 60 10.08 -3.62 -9.86
C GLU A 60 9.66 -2.84 -8.60
N ALA A 61 9.43 -3.54 -7.48
CA ALA A 61 9.20 -2.90 -6.20
C ALA A 61 10.40 -2.06 -5.74
N ARG A 62 11.63 -2.41 -6.16
CA ARG A 62 12.84 -1.65 -5.79
C ARG A 62 12.89 -0.31 -6.52
N GLU A 63 12.45 -0.27 -7.77
CA GLU A 63 12.36 0.96 -8.57
C GLU A 63 11.24 1.85 -8.01
N ASP A 64 10.05 1.29 -7.80
CA ASP A 64 8.92 1.99 -7.19
C ASP A 64 9.28 2.56 -5.81
N THR A 65 9.98 1.80 -4.98
CA THR A 65 10.44 2.24 -3.64
C THR A 65 11.41 3.43 -3.74
N THR A 66 12.28 3.44 -4.75
CA THR A 66 13.26 4.51 -4.95
C THR A 66 12.57 5.79 -5.40
N GLN A 67 11.64 5.69 -6.35
CA GLN A 67 10.82 6.82 -6.79
C GLN A 67 9.92 7.34 -5.67
N TYR A 68 9.38 6.45 -4.84
CA TYR A 68 8.62 6.80 -3.65
C TYR A 68 9.37 7.66 -2.65
N LYS A 69 10.60 7.26 -2.33
CA LYS A 69 11.45 7.98 -1.39
C LYS A 69 11.73 9.39 -1.89
N GLN A 70 11.84 9.59 -3.21
CA GLN A 70 11.96 10.91 -3.82
C GLN A 70 10.66 11.73 -3.68
N LEU A 71 9.50 11.12 -3.97
CA LEU A 71 8.19 11.77 -3.86
C LEU A 71 7.80 12.19 -2.44
N ILE A 72 8.28 11.49 -1.41
CA ILE A 72 8.01 11.84 0.01
C ILE A 72 8.92 12.98 0.49
N ARG A 73 10.12 13.11 -0.09
CA ARG A 73 11.12 14.12 0.30
C ARG A 73 10.85 15.52 -0.27
N GLN A 74 10.01 15.65 -1.29
CA GLN A 74 9.48 16.92 -1.79
C GLN A 74 8.28 17.39 -0.95
#